data_AF-A0A9D4QQ16-F1
#
_entry.id   AF-A0A9D4QQ16-F1
#
_cell.length_a   1.000
_cell.length_b   1.000
_cell.length_c   1.000
_cell.angle_alpha   90.00
_cell.angle_beta   90.00
_cell.angle_gamma   90.00
#
_symmetry.space_group_name_H-M   'P 1'
#
loop_
_entity.id
_entity.type
_entity.pdbx_description
1 polymer ?
#
loop_
_entity_poly.entity_id
_entity_poly.type
_entity_poly.pdbx_seq_one_letter_code
_entity_poly.pdbx_strand_id
1 'polypeptide(L)'
;MVYVGETSRSLKERAKEHEADVRLQREKPISEHFNGAGHRVQDMGVSVLTQIRDSSHYYRLIKELEFIKKFQTQSPNGLNTKNQLDVLLRETIL
;
A
#
# COMPACT_ATOMS: atom_id res chain seq x y z
N MET A 1 -2.05 -10.21 -7.18
CA MET A 1 -2.79 -9.36 -6.21
C MET A 1 -2.20 -7.97 -6.23
N VAL A 2 -2.99 -6.96 -5.87
CA VAL A 2 -2.57 -5.54 -5.90
C VAL A 2 -2.63 -4.94 -4.49
N TYR A 3 -1.67 -4.08 -4.18
CA TYR A 3 -1.64 -3.22 -3.01
C TYR A 3 -1.62 -1.76 -3.48
N VAL A 4 -2.37 -0.89 -2.81
CA VAL A 4 -2.30 0.55 -2.99
C VAL A 4 -1.80 1.17 -1.68
N GLY A 5 -0.84 2.09 -1.78
CA GLY A 5 -0.33 2.84 -0.65
C GLY A 5 0.16 4.22 -1.07
N GLU A 6 0.23 5.16 -0.13
CA GLU A 6 0.86 6.46 -0.36
C GLU A 6 2.34 6.49 0.08
N THR A 7 3.04 7.52 -0.40
CA THR A 7 4.35 7.90 0.15
C THR A 7 4.63 9.38 -0.10
N SER A 8 5.23 10.06 0.88
CA SER A 8 5.86 11.38 0.71
C SER A 8 7.31 11.30 0.23
N ARG A 9 7.90 10.10 0.18
CA ARG A 9 9.29 9.86 -0.21
C ARG A 9 9.39 9.44 -1.66
N SER A 10 10.60 9.19 -2.14
CA SER A 10 10.76 8.68 -3.50
C SER A 10 10.13 7.29 -3.64
N LEU A 11 9.60 7.00 -4.82
CA LEU A 11 9.05 5.68 -5.15
C LEU A 11 10.07 4.56 -4.89
N LYS A 12 11.35 4.84 -5.19
CA LYS A 12 12.47 3.91 -4.98
C LYS A 12 12.65 3.55 -3.51
N GLU A 13 12.57 4.54 -2.61
CA GLU A 13 12.65 4.28 -1.17
C GLU A 13 11.47 3.46 -0.70
N ARG A 14 10.25 3.81 -1.14
CA ARG A 14 9.05 3.07 -0.76
C ARG A 14 9.07 1.61 -1.21
N ALA A 15 9.54 1.35 -2.43
CA ALA A 15 9.71 0.00 -2.95
C ALA A 15 10.73 -0.81 -2.13
N LYS A 16 11.90 -0.21 -1.81
CA LYS A 16 12.92 -0.84 -0.96
C LYS A 16 12.42 -1.17 0.43
N GLU A 17 11.55 -0.35 0.99
CA GLU A 17 10.93 -0.67 2.27
C GLU A 17 10.02 -1.86 2.20
N HIS A 18 9.22 -1.99 1.15
CA HIS A 18 8.40 -3.17 0.94
C HIS A 18 9.26 -4.43 0.75
N GLU A 19 10.36 -4.35 0.00
CA GLU A 19 11.33 -5.44 -0.08
C GLU A 19 11.93 -5.78 1.29
N ALA A 20 12.27 -4.77 2.08
CA ALA A 20 12.81 -4.96 3.43
C ALA A 20 11.77 -5.56 4.38
N ASP A 21 10.50 -5.13 4.31
CA ASP A 21 9.40 -5.68 5.10
C ASP A 21 9.24 -7.17 4.83
N VAL A 22 9.28 -7.59 3.56
CA VAL A 22 9.24 -9.00 3.15
C VAL A 22 10.46 -9.75 3.68
N ARG A 23 11.67 -9.24 3.42
CA ARG A 23 12.94 -9.89 3.84
C ARG A 23 13.04 -10.05 5.36
N LEU A 24 12.54 -9.09 6.12
CA LEU A 24 12.54 -9.08 7.58
C LEU A 24 11.27 -9.70 8.19
N GLN A 25 10.38 -10.25 7.37
CA GLN A 25 9.14 -10.91 7.80
C GLN A 25 8.29 -10.06 8.74
N ARG A 26 8.18 -8.76 8.46
CA ARG A 26 7.34 -7.86 9.27
C ARG A 26 5.87 -8.20 9.07
N GLU A 27 5.05 -7.98 10.10
CA GLU A 27 3.60 -8.15 10.06
C GLU A 27 2.95 -7.01 9.23
N LYS A 28 3.08 -7.14 7.91
CA LYS A 28 2.56 -6.22 6.91
C LYS A 28 1.94 -7.02 5.77
N PRO A 29 0.88 -6.53 5.12
CA PRO A 29 0.14 -7.35 4.16
C PRO A 29 0.98 -7.78 2.94
N ILE A 30 1.88 -6.91 2.49
CA ILE A 30 2.83 -7.23 1.42
C ILE A 30 3.81 -8.33 1.86
N SER A 31 4.34 -8.22 3.09
CA SER A 31 5.25 -9.20 3.66
C SER A 31 4.58 -10.56 3.82
N GLU A 32 3.36 -10.59 4.36
CA GLU A 32 2.57 -11.82 4.50
C GLU A 32 2.31 -12.50 3.15
N HIS A 33 1.97 -11.72 2.11
CA HIS A 33 1.74 -12.26 0.76
C HIS A 33 3.00 -12.88 0.14
N PHE A 34 4.12 -12.16 0.14
CA PHE A 34 5.34 -12.62 -0.53
C PHE A 34 6.17 -13.61 0.29
N ASN A 35 5.92 -13.74 1.59
CA ASN A 35 6.45 -14.81 2.43
C ASN A 35 5.53 -16.05 2.47
N GLY A 36 4.32 -15.96 1.94
CA GLY A 36 3.39 -17.06 1.80
C GLY A 36 3.64 -17.93 0.56
N ALA A 37 2.71 -18.85 0.28
CA ALA A 37 2.76 -19.66 -0.93
C ALA A 37 2.24 -18.87 -2.14
N GLY A 38 2.98 -18.91 -3.26
CA GLY A 38 2.53 -18.35 -4.54
C GLY A 38 3.57 -17.46 -5.20
N HIS A 39 3.75 -16.24 -4.68
CA HIS A 39 4.66 -15.24 -5.26
C HIS A 39 5.85 -14.98 -4.34
N ARG A 40 7.00 -14.64 -4.93
CA ARG A 40 8.20 -14.19 -4.23
C ARG A 40 8.39 -12.68 -4.41
N VAL A 41 9.21 -12.08 -3.56
CA VAL A 41 9.52 -10.64 -3.63
C VAL A 41 10.03 -10.19 -5.01
N GLN A 42 10.71 -11.08 -5.74
CA GLN A 42 11.20 -10.80 -7.10
C GLN A 42 10.07 -10.62 -8.13
N ASP A 43 8.87 -11.11 -7.83
CA ASP A 43 7.68 -10.95 -8.67
C ASP A 43 6.97 -9.61 -8.41
N MET A 44 7.49 -8.78 -7.51
CA MET A 44 6.89 -7.49 -7.16
C MET A 44 7.06 -6.47 -8.28
N GLY A 45 5.94 -6.02 -8.85
CA GLY A 45 5.86 -4.85 -9.71
C GLY A 45 5.42 -3.61 -8.94
N VAL A 46 5.99 -2.45 -9.28
CA VAL A 46 5.59 -1.16 -8.72
C VAL A 46 5.22 -0.20 -9.85
N SER A 47 4.12 0.53 -9.70
CA SER A 47 3.66 1.51 -10.70
C SER A 47 3.02 2.71 -10.00
N VAL A 48 3.19 3.89 -10.60
CA VAL A 48 2.62 5.14 -10.08
C VAL A 48 1.19 5.30 -10.59
N LEU A 49 0.22 5.45 -9.69
CA LEU A 49 -1.16 5.78 -10.05
C LEU A 49 -1.37 7.28 -10.26
N THR A 50 -0.76 8.09 -9.39
CA THR A 50 -0.81 9.55 -9.47
C THR A 50 0.38 10.19 -8.75
N GLN A 51 0.79 11.38 -9.18
CA GLN A 51 1.73 12.22 -8.45
C GLN A 51 0.98 13.40 -7.84
N ILE A 52 1.00 13.49 -6.51
CA ILE A 52 0.38 14.59 -5.77
C ILE A 52 1.45 15.63 -5.47
N ARG A 53 1.24 16.86 -5.92
CA ARG A 53 2.13 18.00 -5.68
C ARG A 53 1.72 18.85 -4.46
N ASP A 54 0.58 18.53 -3.87
CA ASP A 54 0.08 19.18 -2.66
C ASP A 54 0.91 18.74 -1.44
N SER A 55 1.25 19.69 -0.57
CA SER A 55 1.99 19.42 0.67
C SER A 55 1.14 18.74 1.75
N SER A 56 -0.19 18.76 1.61
CA SER A 56 -1.14 18.16 2.53
C SER A 56 -1.01 16.64 2.55
N HIS A 57 -0.62 16.11 3.70
CA HIS A 57 -0.63 14.68 3.99
C HIS A 57 -2.03 14.09 3.79
N TYR A 58 -3.07 14.79 4.26
CA TYR A 58 -4.46 14.33 4.17
C TYR A 58 -4.91 14.09 2.73
N TYR A 59 -4.47 14.93 1.79
CA TYR A 59 -4.84 14.75 0.39
C TYR A 59 -4.28 13.44 -0.19
N ARG A 60 -3.08 13.01 0.24
CA ARG A 60 -2.52 11.72 -0.16
C ARG A 60 -3.29 10.54 0.44
N LEU A 61 -3.68 10.62 1.71
CA LEU A 61 -4.51 9.59 2.36
C LEU A 61 -5.90 9.46 1.71
N ILE A 62 -6.54 10.58 1.38
CA ILE A 62 -7.83 10.59 0.67
C ILE A 62 -7.68 9.90 -0.69
N LYS A 63 -6.62 10.23 -1.44
CA LYS A 63 -6.36 9.60 -2.75
C LYS A 63 -6.03 8.12 -2.63
N GLU A 64 -5.26 7.71 -1.63
CA GLU A 64 -5.02 6.30 -1.32
C GLU A 64 -6.35 5.57 -1.09
N LEU A 65 -7.22 6.11 -0.22
CA LEU A 65 -8.52 5.54 0.08
C LEU A 65 -9.43 5.46 -1.16
N GLU A 66 -9.46 6.52 -1.98
CA GLU A 66 -10.20 6.53 -3.25
C GLU A 66 -9.72 5.41 -4.18
N PHE A 67 -8.41 5.23 -4.34
CA PHE A 67 -7.86 4.19 -5.21
C PHE A 67 -8.07 2.78 -4.67
N ILE A 68 -7.93 2.57 -3.36
CA ILE A 68 -8.23 1.28 -2.73
C ILE A 68 -9.70 0.89 -3.02
N LYS A 69 -10.63 1.82 -2.83
CA LYS A 69 -12.06 1.60 -3.11
C LYS A 69 -12.31 1.36 -4.59
N LYS A 70 -11.74 2.19 -5.46
CA LYS A 70 -11.92 2.13 -6.92
C LYS A 70 -11.42 0.82 -7.51
N PHE A 71 -10.26 0.35 -7.06
CA PHE A 71 -9.62 -0.86 -7.59
C PHE A 71 -9.88 -2.12 -6.75
N GLN A 72 -10.68 -1.99 -5.69
CA GLN A 72 -11.07 -3.09 -4.81
C GLN A 72 -9.87 -3.90 -4.29
N THR A 73 -8.79 -3.21 -3.90
CA THR A 73 -7.52 -3.86 -3.52
C THR A 73 -7.53 -4.42 -2.10
N GLN A 74 -8.70 -4.58 -1.50
CA GLN A 74 -8.86 -5.16 -0.17
C GLN A 74 -8.84 -6.69 -0.22
N SER A 75 -8.32 -7.33 0.81
CA SER A 75 -8.44 -8.78 0.99
C SER A 75 -9.92 -9.20 1.02
N PRO A 76 -10.32 -10.29 0.31
CA PRO A 76 -9.45 -11.29 -0.34
C PRO A 76 -9.02 -10.98 -1.79
N ASN A 77 -9.53 -9.92 -2.41
CA ASN A 77 -9.29 -9.62 -3.83
C ASN A 77 -7.98 -8.82 -4.06
N GLY A 78 -7.42 -8.24 -3.00
CA GLY A 78 -6.12 -7.59 -3.00
C GLY A 78 -5.43 -7.67 -1.63
N LEU A 79 -4.42 -6.83 -1.42
CA LEU A 79 -3.53 -6.90 -0.26
C LEU A 79 -3.84 -5.88 0.84
N ASN A 80 -4.61 -4.81 0.57
CA ASN A 80 -4.97 -3.85 1.60
C ASN A 80 -5.85 -4.52 2.66
N THR A 81 -5.57 -4.28 3.95
CA THR A 81 -6.36 -4.88 5.04
C THR A 81 -7.49 -3.97 5.49
N LYS A 82 -8.54 -4.58 6.06
CA LYS A 82 -9.65 -3.82 6.65
C LYS A 82 -9.16 -2.83 7.73
N ASN A 83 -8.23 -3.25 8.58
CA ASN A 83 -7.64 -2.38 9.61
C ASN A 83 -6.95 -1.15 9.01
N GLN A 84 -6.21 -1.30 7.91
CA GLN A 84 -5.62 -0.14 7.22
C GLN A 84 -6.69 0.84 6.73
N LEU A 85 -7.79 0.36 6.15
CA LEU A 85 -8.87 1.25 5.73
C LEU A 85 -9.57 1.93 6.90
N ASP A 86 -9.78 1.21 8.01
CA ASP A 86 -10.42 1.76 9.20
C ASP A 86 -9.58 2.91 9.78
N VAL A 87 -8.25 2.79 9.75
CA VAL A 87 -7.31 3.87 10.12
C VAL A 87 -7.40 5.04 9.14
N LEU A 88 -7.32 4.78 7.82
CA LEU A 88 -7.42 5.83 6.80
C LEU A 88 -8.75 6.60 6.88
N LEU A 89 -9.87 5.91 7.12
CA LEU A 89 -11.18 6.55 7.28
C LEU A 89 -11.21 7.47 8.49
N ARG A 90 -10.58 7.09 9.62
CA ARG A 90 -10.50 7.94 10.81
C ARG A 90 -9.64 9.17 10.58
N GLU A 91 -8.53 9.02 9.86
CA GLU A 91 -7.58 10.11 9.58
C GLU A 91 -8.07 11.10 8.52
N THR A 92 -9.03 10.71 7.68
CA THR A 92 -9.54 11.54 6.58
C THR A 92 -10.86 12.28 6.87
N ILE A 93 -11.46 12.06 8.06
CA ILE A 93 -12.75 12.65 8.48
C ILE A 93 -12.57 13.80 9.50
N LEU A 94 -11.33 14.19 9.81
CA LEU A 94 -11.01 15.38 10.64
C LEU A 94 -10.68 16.60 9.77
#